data_AF-A0A938GWG3-F1
#
_entry.id   AF-A0A938GWG3-F1
#
_cell.length_a   1.000
_cell.length_b   1.000
_cell.length_c   1.000
_cell.angle_alpha   90.00
_cell.angle_beta   90.00
_cell.angle_gamma   90.00
#
_symmetry.space_group_name_H-M   'P 1'
#
loop_
_entity.id
_entity.type
_entity.pdbx_description
1 polymer ?
#
loop_
_entity_poly.entity_id
_entity_poly.type
_entity_poly.pdbx_seq_one_letter_code
_entity_poly.pdbx_strand_id
1 'polypeptide(L)'
;MVIIGGYETFVSRFDLEHHADQPEWLSHVNAGVLKVKLATALISISSIHLLKTFIMALNPPGGAPLNNHGVMWQVIIHCVFVFSAIALAWTDKLMMAGVKAIKDDTHAH
;
A
#
# COMPACT_ATOMS: atom_id res chain seq x y z
N MET A 1 0.37 13.44 -7.93
CA MET A 1 -1.03 13.05 -7.64
C MET A 1 -1.77 14.07 -6.76
N VAL A 2 -1.16 14.63 -5.71
CA VAL A 2 -1.83 15.64 -4.85
C VAL A 2 -2.19 16.94 -5.57
N ILE A 3 -1.31 17.44 -6.44
CA ILE A 3 -1.53 18.73 -7.14
C ILE A 3 -2.70 18.64 -8.14
N ILE A 4 -2.82 17.54 -8.87
CA ILE A 4 -3.88 17.36 -9.89
C ILE A 4 -5.23 17.02 -9.25
N GLY A 5 -5.26 16.13 -8.24
CA GLY A 5 -6.48 15.85 -7.49
C GLY A 5 -6.99 17.05 -6.68
N GLY A 6 -6.08 17.91 -6.19
CA GLY A 6 -6.43 19.18 -5.56
C GLY A 6 -7.06 20.18 -6.53
N TYR A 7 -6.58 20.26 -7.78
CA TYR A 7 -7.17 21.15 -8.79
C TYR A 7 -8.58 20.70 -9.20
N GLU A 8 -8.82 19.40 -9.33
CA GLU A 8 -10.16 18.85 -9.58
C GLU A 8 -11.15 19.11 -8.43
N THR A 9 -10.67 18.97 -7.18
CA THR A 9 -11.50 19.11 -5.98
C THR A 9 -11.79 20.58 -5.63
N PHE A 10 -10.85 21.48 -5.88
CA PHE A 10 -10.91 22.87 -5.40
C PHE A 10 -10.96 23.94 -6.49
N VAL A 11 -10.71 23.62 -7.76
CA VAL A 11 -10.62 24.62 -8.83
C VAL A 11 -11.54 24.31 -10.02
N SER A 12 -11.40 23.18 -10.69
CA SER A 12 -12.16 22.82 -11.90
C SER A 12 -12.10 21.34 -12.20
N ARG A 13 -13.21 20.73 -12.62
CA ARG A 13 -13.19 19.37 -13.21
C ARG A 13 -12.29 19.39 -14.45
N PHE A 14 -11.39 18.42 -14.56
CA PHE A 14 -10.57 18.23 -15.75
C PHE A 14 -11.45 17.66 -16.87
N ASP A 15 -11.89 18.52 -17.79
CA ASP A 15 -12.56 18.09 -19.02
C ASP A 15 -11.50 17.85 -20.11
N LEU A 16 -11.10 16.59 -20.28
CA LEU A 16 -10.11 16.17 -21.28
C LEU A 16 -10.77 15.43 -22.45
N GLU A 17 -12.05 15.72 -22.74
CA GLU A 17 -12.70 15.24 -23.96
C GLU A 17 -11.95 15.79 -25.20
N HIS A 18 -11.11 14.94 -25.82
CA HIS A 18 -10.56 15.05 -27.18
C HIS A 18 -9.26 15.85 -27.43
N HIS A 19 -8.39 16.07 -26.43
CA HIS A 19 -7.07 16.70 -26.69
C HIS A 19 -5.95 15.66 -26.93
N ALA A 20 -5.23 15.82 -28.05
CA ALA A 20 -4.13 14.94 -28.48
C ALA A 20 -2.95 14.85 -27.48
N ASP A 21 -2.88 15.80 -26.55
CA ASP A 21 -1.81 15.92 -25.55
C ASP A 21 -2.24 15.41 -24.17
N GLN A 22 -3.18 14.48 -24.09
CA GLN A 22 -3.49 13.80 -22.83
C GLN A 22 -2.26 13.02 -22.36
N PRO A 23 -1.71 13.35 -21.18
CA PRO A 23 -0.47 12.73 -20.74
C PRO A 23 -0.68 11.25 -20.42
N GLU A 24 0.13 10.39 -21.03
CA GLU A 24 0.18 8.93 -20.81
C GLU A 24 0.17 8.57 -19.31
N TRP A 25 0.88 9.35 -18.49
CA TRP A 25 1.01 9.13 -17.05
C TRP A 25 -0.31 9.28 -16.27
N LEU A 26 -1.33 9.96 -16.81
CA LEU A 26 -2.64 10.15 -16.15
C LEU A 26 -3.56 8.93 -16.34
N SER A 27 -3.46 8.26 -17.50
CA SER A 27 -4.21 7.03 -17.80
C SER A 27 -3.79 5.82 -16.94
N HIS A 28 -2.58 5.86 -16.38
CA HIS A 28 -1.94 4.74 -15.68
C HIS A 28 -1.84 4.93 -14.16
N VAL A 29 -2.42 6.00 -13.59
CA VAL A 29 -2.48 6.14 -12.13
C VAL A 29 -3.58 5.26 -11.56
N ASN A 30 -3.28 3.97 -11.43
CA ASN A 30 -4.17 3.01 -10.81
C ASN A 30 -4.13 3.18 -9.27
N ALA A 31 -5.26 3.54 -8.67
CA ALA A 31 -5.41 3.66 -7.22
C ALA A 31 -5.05 2.36 -6.46
N GLY A 32 -5.16 1.19 -7.09
CA GLY A 32 -4.70 -0.10 -6.56
C GLY A 32 -3.19 -0.13 -6.33
N VAL A 33 -2.41 0.30 -7.32
CA VAL A 33 -0.93 0.34 -7.22
C VAL A 33 -0.48 1.32 -6.14
N LEU A 34 -1.20 2.43 -5.96
CA LEU A 34 -0.91 3.40 -4.91
C LEU A 34 -1.13 2.79 -3.50
N LYS A 35 -2.24 2.07 -3.31
CA LYS A 35 -2.54 1.38 -2.05
C LYS A 35 -1.48 0.33 -1.70
N VAL A 36 -1.04 -0.45 -2.67
CA VAL A 36 0.01 -1.47 -2.48
C VAL A 36 1.35 -0.82 -2.13
N LYS A 37 1.77 0.23 -2.85
CA LYS A 37 3.02 0.95 -2.57
C LYS A 37 3.05 1.53 -1.15
N LEU A 38 1.92 2.08 -0.70
CA LEU A 38 1.78 2.59 0.66
C LEU A 38 1.92 1.47 1.70
N ALA A 39 1.21 0.36 1.53
CA ALA A 39 1.28 -0.78 2.45
C ALA A 39 2.70 -1.35 2.55
N THR A 40 3.39 -1.53 1.42
CA THR A 40 4.77 -2.02 1.38
C THR A 40 5.75 -1.07 2.09
N ALA A 41 5.56 0.25 1.96
CA ALA A 41 6.38 1.24 2.67
C ALA A 41 6.21 1.14 4.19
N LEU A 42 4.97 0.99 4.67
CA LEU A 42 4.68 0.86 6.11
C LEU A 42 5.27 -0.44 6.69
N ILE A 43 5.14 -1.56 5.98
CA ILE A 43 5.77 -2.83 6.37
C ILE A 43 7.29 -2.69 6.45
N SER A 44 7.91 -2.06 5.45
CA SER A 44 9.37 -1.89 5.39
C SER A 44 9.91 -1.08 6.57
N ILE A 45 9.25 0.04 6.91
CA ILE A 45 9.63 0.86 8.07
C ILE A 45 9.49 0.06 9.37
N SER A 46 8.41 -0.70 9.51
CA SER A 46 8.19 -1.58 10.66
C SER A 46 9.28 -2.66 10.82
N SER A 47 9.74 -3.27 9.72
CA SER A 47 10.83 -4.25 9.72
C SER A 47 12.15 -3.66 10.23
N ILE A 48 12.49 -2.43 9.83
CA ILE A 48 13.72 -1.75 10.28
C ILE A 48 13.69 -1.57 11.80
N HIS A 49 12.54 -1.18 12.35
CA HIS A 49 12.39 -1.08 13.80
C HIS A 49 12.59 -2.44 14.47
N LEU A 50 12.04 -3.54 13.92
CA LEU A 50 12.22 -4.87 14.51
C LEU A 50 13.66 -5.30 14.52
N LEU A 51 14.37 -5.09 13.41
CA LEU A 51 15.78 -5.41 13.31
C LEU A 51 16.62 -4.64 14.32
N LYS A 52 16.36 -3.34 14.49
CA LYS A 52 17.02 -2.52 15.52
C LYS A 52 16.80 -3.11 16.92
N THR A 53 15.56 -3.44 17.27
CA THR A 53 15.21 -4.00 18.58
C THR A 53 15.86 -5.37 18.78
N PHE A 54 15.92 -6.22 17.76
CA PHE A 54 16.57 -7.53 17.83
C PHE A 54 18.09 -7.45 18.02
N ILE A 55 18.77 -6.55 17.30
CA ILE A 55 20.22 -6.35 17.46
C ILE A 55 20.52 -5.88 18.89
N MET A 56 19.71 -4.95 19.41
CA MET A 56 19.85 -4.47 20.77
C MET A 56 19.60 -5.60 21.79
N ALA A 57 18.60 -6.46 21.53
CA ALA A 57 18.26 -7.62 22.38
C ALA A 57 19.38 -8.68 22.42
N LEU A 58 20.10 -8.86 21.32
CA LEU A 58 21.19 -9.83 21.23
C LEU A 58 22.48 -9.33 21.89
N ASN A 59 22.74 -8.02 21.85
CA ASN A 59 23.94 -7.42 22.44
C ASN A 59 23.61 -6.17 23.28
N PRO A 60 22.99 -6.35 24.46
CA PRO A 60 22.59 -5.23 25.31
C PRO A 60 23.82 -4.46 25.86
N PRO A 61 23.91 -3.15 25.65
CA PRO A 61 24.95 -2.32 26.26
C PRO A 61 24.84 -2.39 27.78
N GLY A 62 25.90 -2.84 28.47
CA GLY A 62 25.94 -2.90 29.94
C GLY A 62 25.20 -4.08 30.59
N GLY A 63 24.80 -5.10 29.82
CA GLY A 63 24.27 -6.36 30.37
C GLY A 63 22.85 -6.28 30.99
N ALA A 64 22.17 -5.15 30.84
CA ALA A 64 20.78 -5.03 31.29
C ALA A 64 19.83 -5.83 30.37
N PRO A 65 18.92 -6.66 30.93
CA PRO A 65 17.94 -7.37 30.12
C PRO A 65 16.99 -6.38 29.47
N LEU A 66 16.79 -6.52 28.15
CA LEU A 66 15.83 -5.72 27.41
C LEU A 66 14.39 -6.13 27.72
N ASN A 67 13.47 -5.19 27.51
CA ASN A 67 12.05 -5.39 27.74
C ASN A 67 11.46 -6.40 26.73
N ASN A 68 11.47 -7.68 27.10
CA ASN A 68 10.88 -8.78 26.31
C ASN A 68 9.42 -8.50 25.91
N HIS A 69 8.65 -7.84 26.77
CA HIS A 69 7.26 -7.48 26.49
C HIS A 69 7.15 -6.49 25.31
N GLY A 70 8.07 -5.50 25.26
CA GLY A 70 8.14 -4.54 24.15
C GLY A 70 8.48 -5.21 22.82
N VAL A 71 9.45 -6.14 22.82
CA VAL A 71 9.83 -6.91 21.62
C VAL A 71 8.66 -7.76 21.12
N MET A 72 7.97 -8.44 22.04
CA MET A 72 6.82 -9.29 21.70
C MET A 72 5.70 -8.48 21.01
N TRP A 73 5.32 -7.32 21.55
CA TRP A 73 4.32 -6.45 20.92
C TRP A 73 4.76 -5.94 19.55
N GLN A 74 6.04 -5.63 19.40
CA GLN A 74 6.57 -5.16 18.13
C GLN A 74 6.48 -6.24 17.04
N VAL A 75 6.74 -7.51 17.39
CA VAL A 75 6.57 -8.66 16.48
C VAL A 75 5.09 -8.84 16.13
N ILE A 76 4.20 -8.79 17.13
CA ILE A 76 2.75 -8.92 16.92
C ILE A 76 2.24 -7.86 15.94
N ILE A 77 2.59 -6.59 16.15
CA ILE A 77 2.16 -5.48 15.28
C ILE A 77 2.71 -5.68 13.86
N HIS A 78 3.96 -6.11 13.72
CA HIS A 78 4.54 -6.38 12.40
C HIS A 78 3.80 -7.50 11.66
N CYS A 79 3.46 -8.60 12.35
CA CYS A 79 2.63 -9.66 11.79
C CYS A 79 1.27 -9.11 11.33
N VAL A 80 0.62 -8.25 12.10
CA VAL A 80 -0.64 -7.59 11.72
C VAL A 80 -0.49 -6.76 10.44
N PHE A 81 0.62 -6.03 10.26
CA PHE A 81 0.89 -5.30 9.02
C PHE A 81 1.08 -6.23 7.82
N VAL A 82 1.80 -7.34 7.98
CA VAL A 82 1.97 -8.34 6.91
C VAL A 82 0.63 -8.97 6.53
N PHE A 83 -0.17 -9.39 7.51
CA PHE A 83 -1.51 -9.93 7.26
C PHE A 83 -2.42 -8.91 6.56
N SER A 84 -2.35 -7.64 6.95
CA SER A 84 -3.13 -6.57 6.30
C SER A 84 -2.74 -6.37 4.83
N ALA A 85 -1.46 -6.49 4.49
CA ALA A 85 -1.01 -6.41 3.10
C ALA A 85 -1.46 -7.62 2.26
N ILE A 86 -1.48 -8.81 2.85
CA ILE A 86 -2.03 -10.01 2.21
C ILE A 86 -3.53 -9.82 1.93
N ALA A 87 -4.28 -9.31 2.91
CA ALA A 87 -5.71 -9.01 2.75
C ALA A 87 -5.95 -7.97 1.64
N LEU A 88 -5.09 -6.94 1.55
CA LEU A 88 -5.15 -5.93 0.49
C LEU A 88 -4.91 -6.55 -0.89
N ALA A 89 -3.88 -7.39 -1.03
CA ALA A 89 -3.60 -8.11 -2.27
C ALA A 89 -4.74 -9.06 -2.67
N TRP A 90 -5.37 -9.71 -1.69
CA TRP A 90 -6.53 -10.57 -1.92
C TRP A 90 -7.74 -9.77 -2.43
N THR A 91 -8.00 -8.61 -1.83
CA THR A 91 -9.10 -7.72 -2.25
C THR A 91 -8.88 -7.21 -3.67
N ASP A 92 -7.64 -6.84 -4.00
CA ASP A 92 -7.27 -6.40 -5.36
C ASP A 92 -7.50 -7.52 -6.40
N LYS A 93 -7.10 -8.76 -6.07
CA LYS A 93 -7.35 -9.94 -6.91
C LYS A 93 -8.84 -10.21 -7.13
N LEU A 94 -9.66 -10.12 -6.09
CA LEU A 94 -11.12 -10.31 -6.21
C LEU A 94 -11.76 -9.23 -7.10
N MET A 95 -11.32 -7.98 -6.96
CA MET A 95 -11.82 -6.86 -7.75
C MET A 95 -11.47 -7.03 -9.24
N MET A 96 -10.24 -7.43 -9.56
CA MET A 96 -9.82 -7.75 -10.93
C MET A 96 -10.58 -8.94 -11.53
N ALA A 97 -10.89 -9.96 -10.71
CA ALA A 97 -11.68 -11.11 -11.15
C ALA A 97 -13.13 -10.71 -11.51
N GLY A 98 -13.76 -9.83 -10.72
CA GLY A 98 -15.08 -9.29 -11.01
C GLY A 98 -15.12 -8.45 -12.30
N VAL A 99 -14.09 -7.64 -12.55
CA VAL A 99 -13.96 -6.85 -13.79
C VAL A 99 -13.85 -7.75 -15.02
N LYS A 100 -13.12 -8.88 -14.93
CA LYS A 100 -12.97 -9.81 -16.05
C LYS A 100 -14.30 -10.49 -16.41
N ALA A 101 -15.11 -10.89 -15.43
CA ALA A 101 -16.40 -11.54 -15.66
C ALA A 101 -17.38 -10.62 -16.43
N ILE A 102 -17.47 -9.34 -16.04
CA ILE A 102 -18.34 -8.36 -16.72
C ILE A 102 -17.93 -8.15 -18.19
N LYS A 103 -16.63 -8.20 -18.49
CA LYS A 103 -16.13 -8.02 -19.86
C LYS A 103 -16.50 -9.20 -20.77
N ASP A 104 -16.43 -10.43 -20.27
CA ASP A 104 -16.81 -11.62 -21.05
C ASP A 104 -18.32 -11.60 -21.39
N ASP A 105 -19.18 -11.15 -20.46
CA ASP A 105 -20.64 -11.05 -20.70
C ASP A 105 -21.00 -9.97 -21.73
N THR A 106 -20.25 -8.86 -21.77
CA THR A 106 -20.50 -7.75 -22.71
C THR A 106 -20.13 -8.10 -24.16
N HIS A 107 -19.19 -9.04 -24.37
CA HIS A 107 -18.79 -9.50 -25.71
C HIS A 107 -19.61 -10.70 -26.22
N ALA A 108 -20.49 -11.25 -25.39
CA ALA A 108 -21.36 -12.37 -25.74
C ALA A 108 -22.71 -11.94 -26.35
N HIS A 109 -22.98 -10.64 -26.45
CA HIS A 109 -24.16 -10.02 -27.07
C HIS A 109 -23.76 -9.05 -28.18
#